data_AF-A0A8T5I4X9-F1
#
_entry.id   AF-A0A8T5I4X9-F1
#
_cell.length_a   1.000
_cell.length_b   1.000
_cell.length_c   1.000
_cell.angle_alpha   90.00
_cell.angle_beta   90.00
_cell.angle_gamma   90.00
#
_symmetry.space_group_name_H-M   'P 1'
#
loop_
_entity.id
_entity.type
_entity.pdbx_description
1 polymer ?
#
loop_
_entity_poly.entity_id
_entity_poly.type
_entity_poly.pdbx_seq_one_letter_code
_entity_poly.pdbx_strand_id
1 'polypeptide(L)'
;MVNLIHQMVGAATFHAAMVEITIGSLTLSVICTIMCLQYSFKSPIDRFNISENKLLTMDRAALIGAILGTIMMPFSIMTGTLSVAGDPTGSILLYNKFVYSGLALGFWVSYVIGRVRLGPNLWKNKKLNILQVSTAILAFFMTITIASIGGKLVRNESLLDLIPFWFPINSTIVIHPLLSIVIILIGICSIITVSKFGEIIEYED
;
A
#
# COMPACT_ATOMS: atom_id res chain seq x y z
N MET A 1 38.78 -1.41 -4.16
CA MET A 1 37.95 -2.50 -3.61
C MET A 1 37.22 -2.07 -2.33
N VAL A 2 37.92 -1.50 -1.33
CA VAL A 2 37.30 -1.00 -0.07
C VAL A 2 36.26 0.11 -0.26
N ASN A 3 36.50 1.09 -1.15
CA ASN A 3 35.51 2.17 -1.43
C ASN A 3 34.22 1.66 -2.10
N LEU A 4 34.32 0.59 -2.91
CA LEU A 4 33.16 -0.06 -3.53
C LEU A 4 32.32 -0.79 -2.47
N ILE A 5 32.96 -1.49 -1.54
CA ILE A 5 32.27 -2.18 -0.44
C ILE A 5 31.56 -1.19 0.48
N HIS A 6 32.21 -0.06 0.83
CA HIS A 6 31.58 0.99 1.64
C HIS A 6 30.38 1.66 0.92
N GLN A 7 30.49 1.92 -0.39
CA GLN A 7 29.36 2.43 -1.18
C GLN A 7 28.19 1.44 -1.23
N MET A 8 28.49 0.15 -1.39
CA MET A 8 27.47 -0.90 -1.44
C MET A 8 26.75 -1.08 -0.09
N VAL A 9 27.47 -1.03 1.02
CA VAL A 9 26.88 -1.06 2.37
C VAL A 9 26.02 0.17 2.61
N GLY A 10 26.50 1.37 2.23
CA GLY A 10 25.72 2.61 2.36
C GLY A 10 24.41 2.59 1.55
N ALA A 11 24.44 2.09 0.31
CA ALA A 11 23.26 1.98 -0.54
C ALA A 11 22.24 0.97 -0.01
N ALA A 12 22.70 -0.19 0.48
CA ALA A 12 21.82 -1.22 1.05
C ALA A 12 21.17 -0.75 2.36
N THR A 13 21.92 -0.10 3.25
CA THR A 13 21.38 0.47 4.50
C THR A 13 20.39 1.61 4.21
N PHE A 14 20.69 2.46 3.23
CA PHE A 14 19.78 3.53 2.83
C PHE A 14 18.47 2.98 2.24
N HIS A 15 18.55 1.96 1.39
CA HIS A 15 17.37 1.26 0.88
C HIS A 15 16.51 0.68 2.02
N ALA A 16 17.14 -0.03 2.97
CA ALA A 16 16.45 -0.59 4.13
C ALA A 16 15.74 0.49 4.95
N ALA A 17 16.41 1.60 5.25
CA ALA A 17 15.81 2.72 5.98
C ALA A 17 14.57 3.29 5.26
N MET A 18 14.65 3.49 3.94
CA MET A 18 13.50 3.95 3.16
C MET A 18 12.34 2.95 3.19
N VAL A 19 12.63 1.64 3.09
CA VAL A 19 11.62 0.58 3.15
C VAL A 19 10.95 0.54 4.52
N GLU A 20 11.70 0.66 5.61
CA GLU A 20 11.17 0.66 6.97
C GLU A 20 10.23 1.85 7.24
N ILE A 21 10.61 3.06 6.81
CA ILE A 21 9.76 4.24 6.92
C ILE A 21 8.48 4.04 6.10
N THR A 22 8.60 3.56 4.86
CA THR A 22 7.45 3.31 3.98
C THR A 22 6.51 2.27 4.60
N ILE A 23 7.00 1.06 4.92
CA ILE A 23 6.16 -0.02 5.44
C ILE A 23 5.57 0.34 6.80
N GLY A 24 6.35 0.96 7.70
CA GLY A 24 5.88 1.38 9.02
C GLY A 24 4.72 2.39 8.92
N SER A 25 4.87 3.41 8.07
CA SER A 25 3.85 4.45 7.88
C SER A 25 2.56 3.88 7.28
N LEU A 26 2.68 3.01 6.28
CA LEU A 26 1.54 2.38 5.61
C LEU A 26 0.84 1.34 6.50
N THR A 27 1.59 0.63 7.34
CA THR A 27 1.04 -0.31 8.32
C THR A 27 0.20 0.44 9.35
N LEU A 28 0.73 1.54 9.90
CA LEU A 28 -0.02 2.42 10.80
C LEU A 28 -1.30 2.92 10.12
N SER A 29 -1.19 3.34 8.86
CA SER A 29 -2.33 3.79 8.08
C SER A 29 -3.45 2.76 7.99
N VAL A 30 -3.12 1.53 7.63
CA VAL A 30 -4.12 0.46 7.50
C VAL A 30 -4.76 0.10 8.82
N ILE A 31 -3.97 -0.06 9.90
CA ILE A 31 -4.51 -0.40 11.21
C ILE A 31 -5.49 0.69 11.67
N CYS A 32 -5.11 1.96 11.59
CA CYS A 32 -5.97 3.06 11.97
C CYS A 32 -7.22 3.16 11.06
N THR A 33 -7.08 2.92 9.76
CA THR A 33 -8.20 2.90 8.80
C THR A 33 -9.21 1.81 9.13
N ILE A 34 -8.76 0.59 9.44
CA ILE A 34 -9.63 -0.53 9.83
C ILE A 34 -10.41 -0.17 11.09
N MET A 35 -9.79 0.50 12.04
CA MET A 35 -10.45 0.93 13.27
C MET A 35 -11.51 2.01 13.00
N CYS A 36 -11.31 2.86 11.99
CA CYS A 36 -12.30 3.85 11.53
C CYS A 36 -13.56 3.21 10.90
N LEU A 37 -13.56 1.90 10.60
CA LEU A 37 -14.78 1.17 10.20
C LEU A 37 -15.88 1.30 11.26
N GLN A 38 -15.51 1.44 12.54
CA GLN A 38 -16.45 1.56 13.65
C GLN A 38 -17.33 2.82 13.62
N TYR A 39 -16.99 3.85 12.81
CA TYR A 39 -17.87 4.98 12.58
C TYR A 39 -19.23 4.56 12.00
N SER A 40 -19.23 3.59 11.08
CA SER A 40 -20.42 3.09 10.39
C SER A 40 -20.91 1.74 10.92
N PHE A 41 -20.02 0.96 11.53
CA PHE A 41 -20.27 -0.41 12.00
C PHE A 41 -19.83 -0.55 13.46
N LYS A 42 -20.70 -0.14 14.38
CA LYS A 42 -20.47 -0.35 15.81
C LYS A 42 -20.43 -1.85 16.12
N SER A 43 -19.52 -2.22 17.02
CA SER A 43 -19.44 -3.59 17.52
C SER A 43 -20.71 -3.90 18.34
N PRO A 44 -21.25 -5.14 18.25
CA PRO A 44 -22.36 -5.57 19.09
C PRO A 44 -22.02 -5.65 20.57
N ILE A 45 -20.74 -5.52 20.94
CA ILE A 45 -20.26 -5.52 22.31
C ILE A 45 -19.74 -4.13 22.66
N ASP A 46 -20.45 -3.40 23.52
CA ASP A 46 -20.20 -1.98 23.81
C ASP A 46 -18.78 -1.66 24.30
N ARG A 47 -18.13 -2.58 25.01
CA ARG A 47 -16.74 -2.43 25.49
C ARG A 47 -15.69 -2.25 24.38
N PHE A 48 -16.00 -2.69 23.16
CA PHE A 48 -15.10 -2.58 22.00
C PHE A 48 -15.41 -1.37 21.11
N ASN A 49 -16.46 -0.60 21.44
CA ASN A 49 -16.79 0.62 20.72
C ASN A 49 -15.81 1.73 21.10
N ILE A 50 -15.06 2.22 20.11
CA ILE A 50 -14.12 3.32 20.28
C ILE A 50 -14.91 4.63 20.28
N SER A 51 -14.59 5.52 21.21
CA SER A 51 -15.17 6.87 21.27
C SER A 51 -14.87 7.67 19.99
N GLU A 52 -15.79 8.52 19.57
CA GLU A 52 -15.67 9.31 18.34
C GLU A 52 -14.38 10.16 18.29
N ASN A 53 -13.98 10.78 19.40
CA ASN A 53 -12.74 11.57 19.49
C ASN A 53 -11.47 10.73 19.21
N LYS A 54 -11.47 9.46 19.63
CA LYS A 54 -10.36 8.53 19.36
C LYS A 54 -10.37 8.10 17.90
N LEU A 55 -11.54 7.80 17.34
CA LEU A 55 -11.68 7.48 15.92
C LEU A 55 -11.22 8.65 15.03
N LEU A 56 -11.49 9.90 15.42
CA LEU A 56 -11.00 11.07 14.71
C LEU A 56 -9.47 11.17 14.73
N THR A 57 -8.87 10.89 15.89
CA THR A 57 -7.40 10.83 16.02
C THR A 57 -6.82 9.70 15.15
N MET A 58 -7.49 8.55 15.09
CA MET A 58 -7.07 7.43 14.24
C MET A 58 -7.21 7.77 12.76
N ASP A 59 -8.26 8.45 12.32
CA ASP A 59 -8.42 8.91 10.94
C ASP A 59 -7.28 9.86 10.53
N ARG A 60 -6.92 10.81 11.41
CA ARG A 60 -5.78 11.71 11.17
C ARG A 60 -4.45 10.96 11.11
N ALA A 61 -4.22 10.03 12.04
CA ALA A 61 -3.04 9.18 12.03
C ALA A 61 -2.97 8.31 10.76
N ALA A 62 -4.13 7.81 10.30
CA ALA A 62 -4.22 7.04 9.09
C ALA A 62 -3.82 7.87 7.86
N LEU A 63 -4.39 9.08 7.73
CA LEU A 63 -4.10 9.96 6.62
C LEU A 63 -2.63 10.40 6.60
N ILE A 64 -2.06 10.79 7.74
CA ILE A 64 -0.65 11.20 7.83
C ILE A 64 0.28 10.02 7.50
N GLY A 65 -0.02 8.82 8.02
CA GLY A 65 0.71 7.60 7.71
C GLY A 65 0.66 7.25 6.22
N ALA A 66 -0.52 7.37 5.60
CA ALA A 66 -0.70 7.17 4.17
C ALA A 66 0.10 8.18 3.35
N ILE A 67 0.04 9.47 3.68
CA ILE A 67 0.79 10.52 2.99
C ILE A 67 2.29 10.27 3.08
N LEU A 68 2.81 10.06 4.29
CA LEU A 68 4.23 9.81 4.51
C LEU A 68 4.69 8.57 3.75
N GLY A 69 3.98 7.45 3.89
CA GLY A 69 4.32 6.21 3.20
C GLY A 69 4.24 6.32 1.68
N THR A 70 3.26 7.06 1.15
CA THR A 70 3.12 7.29 -0.30
C THR A 70 4.26 8.13 -0.86
N ILE A 71 4.70 9.17 -0.14
CA ILE A 71 5.84 10.01 -0.55
C ILE A 71 7.15 9.24 -0.47
N MET A 72 7.31 8.36 0.54
CA MET A 72 8.53 7.55 0.71
C MET A 72 8.61 6.36 -0.23
N MET A 73 7.47 5.85 -0.72
CA MET A 73 7.40 4.67 -1.59
C MET A 73 8.24 4.81 -2.89
N PRO A 74 8.20 5.92 -3.66
CA PRO A 74 9.12 6.14 -4.79
C PRO A 74 10.60 5.99 -4.42
N PHE A 75 11.03 6.50 -3.27
CA PHE A 75 12.40 6.37 -2.81
C PHE A 75 12.74 4.91 -2.50
N SER A 76 11.84 4.17 -1.85
CA SER A 76 12.01 2.73 -1.61
C SER A 76 12.11 1.93 -2.92
N ILE A 77 11.32 2.29 -3.95
CA ILE A 77 11.34 1.65 -5.27
C ILE A 77 12.66 1.94 -5.99
N MET A 78 13.06 3.22 -6.09
CA MET A 78 14.29 3.63 -6.78
C MET A 78 15.56 3.09 -6.11
N THR A 79 15.63 3.14 -4.78
CA THR A 79 16.79 2.60 -4.06
C THR A 79 16.86 1.07 -4.17
N GLY A 80 15.70 0.41 -4.27
CA GLY A 80 15.59 -1.05 -4.38
C GLY A 80 15.97 -1.63 -5.74
N THR A 81 16.05 -0.81 -6.79
CA THR A 81 16.57 -1.22 -8.10
C THR A 81 18.09 -1.05 -8.17
N LEU A 82 18.62 -0.02 -7.50
CA LEU A 82 20.05 0.25 -7.40
C LEU A 82 20.79 -0.73 -6.48
N SER A 83 20.09 -1.36 -5.54
CA SER A 83 20.67 -2.31 -4.58
C SER A 83 20.74 -3.75 -5.09
N VAL A 84 20.28 -4.06 -6.31
CA VAL A 84 20.38 -5.40 -6.90
C VAL A 84 21.74 -5.56 -7.56
N ALA A 85 22.57 -6.47 -7.04
CA ALA A 85 23.83 -6.86 -7.67
C ALA A 85 23.58 -8.01 -8.67
N GLY A 86 23.71 -7.75 -9.97
CA GLY A 86 23.55 -8.75 -11.04
C GLY A 86 22.80 -8.20 -12.26
N ASP A 87 22.84 -8.95 -13.37
CA ASP A 87 22.19 -8.57 -14.64
C ASP A 87 20.66 -8.39 -14.44
N PRO A 88 20.12 -7.16 -14.53
CA PRO A 88 18.70 -6.91 -14.32
C PRO A 88 17.84 -7.37 -15.50
N THR A 89 18.47 -7.72 -16.63
CA THR A 89 17.78 -7.94 -17.90
C THR A 89 17.29 -9.39 -18.01
N GLY A 90 16.04 -9.62 -17.59
CA GLY A 90 15.30 -10.84 -17.96
C GLY A 90 14.62 -11.61 -16.83
N SER A 91 14.71 -11.18 -15.57
CA SER A 91 14.00 -11.88 -14.50
C SER A 91 12.52 -11.47 -14.43
N ILE A 92 11.63 -12.44 -14.65
CA ILE A 92 10.17 -12.33 -14.49
C ILE A 92 9.79 -11.74 -13.13
N LEU A 93 10.59 -12.05 -12.11
CA LEU A 93 10.37 -11.60 -10.74
C LEU A 93 10.58 -10.08 -10.58
N LEU A 94 11.52 -9.48 -11.31
CA LEU A 94 11.74 -8.04 -11.30
C LEU A 94 10.59 -7.30 -12.02
N TYR A 95 10.09 -7.85 -13.13
CA TYR A 95 8.90 -7.32 -13.81
C TYR A 95 7.68 -7.26 -12.88
N ASN A 96 7.37 -8.37 -12.20
CA ASN A 96 6.28 -8.42 -11.22
C ASN A 96 6.48 -7.39 -10.09
N LYS A 97 7.71 -7.21 -9.59
CA LYS A 97 8.02 -6.20 -8.56
C LYS A 97 7.65 -4.79 -9.02
N PHE A 98 8.00 -4.43 -10.25
CA PHE A 98 7.67 -3.11 -10.81
C PHE A 98 6.16 -2.92 -10.99
N VAL A 99 5.47 -3.91 -11.56
CA VAL A 99 4.00 -3.82 -11.75
C VAL A 99 3.29 -3.65 -10.40
N TYR A 100 3.60 -4.50 -9.41
CA TYR A 100 2.99 -4.38 -8.08
C TYR A 100 3.35 -3.05 -7.41
N SER A 101 4.55 -2.52 -7.63
CA SER A 101 4.95 -1.21 -7.08
C SER A 101 4.14 -0.04 -7.64
N GLY A 102 3.86 -0.04 -8.95
CA GLY A 102 2.99 0.96 -9.57
C GLY A 102 1.54 0.85 -9.06
N LEU A 103 1.03 -0.37 -8.90
CA LEU A 103 -0.31 -0.62 -8.37
C LEU A 103 -0.45 -0.20 -6.91
N ALA A 104 0.51 -0.57 -6.06
CA ALA A 104 0.51 -0.14 -4.66
C ALA A 104 0.50 1.38 -4.56
N LEU A 105 1.37 2.06 -5.32
CA LEU A 105 1.42 3.52 -5.35
C LEU A 105 0.08 4.12 -5.83
N GLY A 106 -0.50 3.57 -6.89
CA GLY A 106 -1.80 4.02 -7.40
C GLY A 106 -2.94 3.90 -6.37
N PHE A 107 -3.04 2.75 -5.68
CA PHE A 107 -4.04 2.56 -4.63
C PHE A 107 -3.80 3.46 -3.41
N TRP A 108 -2.55 3.69 -3.01
CA TRP A 108 -2.23 4.60 -1.91
C TRP A 108 -2.53 6.06 -2.24
N VAL A 109 -2.21 6.50 -3.46
CA VAL A 109 -2.61 7.82 -3.95
C VAL A 109 -4.14 7.95 -4.00
N SER A 110 -4.82 6.93 -4.51
CA SER A 110 -6.30 6.88 -4.54
C SER A 110 -6.89 6.97 -3.14
N TYR A 111 -6.32 6.25 -2.16
CA TYR A 111 -6.72 6.34 -0.75
C TYR A 111 -6.55 7.76 -0.21
N VAL A 112 -5.39 8.39 -0.41
CA VAL A 112 -5.11 9.75 0.08
C VAL A 112 -6.06 10.76 -0.55
N ILE A 113 -6.21 10.74 -1.88
CA ILE A 113 -7.14 11.64 -2.60
C ILE A 113 -8.58 11.42 -2.12
N GLY A 114 -9.00 10.16 -1.99
CA GLY A 114 -10.34 9.81 -1.50
C GLY A 114 -10.60 10.35 -0.10
N ARG A 115 -9.64 10.23 0.83
CA ARG A 115 -9.78 10.83 2.16
C ARG A 115 -9.84 12.35 2.12
N VAL A 116 -8.93 12.99 1.39
CA VAL A 116 -8.82 14.45 1.34
C VAL A 116 -10.05 15.09 0.70
N ARG A 117 -10.59 14.49 -0.37
CA ARG A 117 -11.77 15.02 -1.07
C ARG A 117 -13.09 14.75 -0.35
N LEU A 118 -13.29 13.53 0.16
CA LEU A 118 -14.59 13.13 0.73
C LEU A 118 -14.76 13.57 2.20
N GLY A 119 -13.70 14.10 2.82
CA GLY A 119 -13.75 14.73 4.14
C GLY A 119 -14.15 13.79 5.29
N PRO A 120 -14.49 14.33 6.47
CA PRO A 120 -14.86 13.51 7.64
C PRO A 120 -16.18 12.76 7.48
N ASN A 121 -17.07 13.25 6.60
CA ASN A 121 -18.39 12.67 6.36
C ASN A 121 -18.33 11.30 5.66
N LEU A 122 -17.21 10.99 4.98
CA LEU A 122 -16.95 9.66 4.40
C LEU A 122 -17.21 8.52 5.39
N TRP A 123 -16.81 8.70 6.65
CA TRP A 123 -16.90 7.63 7.65
C TRP A 123 -18.32 7.34 8.13
N LYS A 124 -19.22 8.31 8.00
CA LYS A 124 -20.64 8.19 8.38
C LYS A 124 -21.46 7.45 7.32
N ASN A 125 -21.05 7.52 6.06
CA ASN A 125 -21.69 6.78 4.98
C ASN A 125 -21.11 5.36 4.88
N LYS A 126 -21.95 4.35 5.14
CA LYS A 126 -21.56 2.93 5.12
C LYS A 126 -20.84 2.50 3.84
N LYS A 127 -21.30 2.98 2.67
CA LYS A 127 -20.72 2.60 1.37
C LYS A 127 -19.33 3.20 1.17
N LEU A 128 -19.19 4.50 1.45
CA LEU A 128 -17.91 5.20 1.32
C LEU A 128 -16.89 4.74 2.37
N ASN A 129 -17.34 4.45 3.58
CA ASN A 129 -16.50 3.86 4.64
C ASN A 129 -15.92 2.51 4.17
N ILE A 130 -16.76 1.57 3.70
CA ILE A 130 -16.29 0.27 3.18
C ILE A 130 -15.32 0.48 2.01
N LEU A 131 -15.63 1.38 1.07
CA LEU A 131 -14.78 1.64 -0.09
C LEU A 131 -13.39 2.16 0.33
N GLN A 132 -13.33 3.05 1.32
CA GLN A 132 -12.08 3.61 1.80
C GLN A 132 -11.23 2.56 2.54
N VAL A 133 -11.86 1.74 3.38
CA VAL A 133 -11.21 0.65 4.10
C VAL A 133 -10.71 -0.43 3.14
N SER A 134 -11.53 -0.83 2.17
CA SER A 134 -11.14 -1.84 1.17
C SER A 134 -9.98 -1.35 0.30
N THR A 135 -9.97 -0.07 -0.08
CA THR A 135 -8.86 0.55 -0.82
C THR A 135 -7.56 0.47 -0.01
N ALA A 136 -7.59 0.78 1.29
CA ALA A 136 -6.40 0.68 2.15
C ALA A 136 -5.89 -0.75 2.28
N ILE A 137 -6.79 -1.72 2.50
CA ILE A 137 -6.43 -3.13 2.60
C ILE A 137 -5.80 -3.62 1.30
N LEU A 138 -6.39 -3.27 0.15
CA LEU A 138 -5.87 -3.66 -1.16
C LEU A 138 -4.51 -3.00 -1.44
N ALA A 139 -4.36 -1.71 -1.14
CA ALA A 139 -3.09 -1.00 -1.26
C ALA A 139 -1.98 -1.67 -0.43
N PHE A 140 -2.29 -2.05 0.79
CA PHE A 140 -1.36 -2.71 1.70
C PHE A 140 -1.05 -4.15 1.28
N PHE A 141 -2.03 -4.88 0.76
CA PHE A 141 -1.80 -6.20 0.17
C PHE A 141 -0.80 -6.14 -0.99
N MET A 142 -0.94 -5.16 -1.89
CA MET A 142 0.05 -4.92 -2.95
C MET A 142 1.41 -4.55 -2.36
N THR A 143 1.44 -3.74 -1.29
CA THR A 143 2.67 -3.34 -0.58
C THR A 143 3.41 -4.54 0.01
N ILE A 144 2.71 -5.45 0.70
CA ILE A 144 3.28 -6.69 1.24
C ILE A 144 3.79 -7.59 0.11
N THR A 145 3.06 -7.69 -1.00
CA THR A 145 3.48 -8.51 -2.14
C THR A 145 4.81 -8.03 -2.73
N ILE A 146 5.02 -6.71 -2.85
CA ILE A 146 6.30 -6.12 -3.27
C ILE A 146 7.41 -6.47 -2.27
N ALA A 147 7.15 -6.32 -0.97
CA ALA A 147 8.11 -6.64 0.09
C ALA A 147 8.50 -8.12 0.06
N SER A 148 7.52 -9.01 -0.19
CA SER A 148 7.73 -10.45 -0.32
C SER A 148 8.59 -10.81 -1.52
N ILE A 149 8.34 -10.19 -2.68
CA ILE A 149 9.17 -10.35 -3.88
C ILE A 149 10.60 -9.83 -3.61
N GLY A 150 10.73 -8.70 -2.91
CA GLY A 150 12.03 -8.14 -2.51
C GLY A 150 12.81 -9.07 -1.59
N GLY A 151 12.15 -9.67 -0.59
CA GLY A 151 12.75 -10.67 0.29
C GLY A 151 13.24 -11.89 -0.51
N LYS A 152 12.44 -12.37 -1.45
CA LYS A 152 12.78 -13.54 -2.27
C LYS A 152 13.98 -13.27 -3.19
N LEU A 153 14.11 -12.05 -3.71
CA LEU A 153 15.26 -11.64 -4.54
C LEU A 153 16.58 -11.55 -3.76
N VAL A 154 16.55 -11.13 -2.50
CA VAL A 154 17.77 -10.83 -1.72
C VAL A 154 18.16 -11.98 -0.78
N ARG A 155 17.17 -12.65 -0.20
CA ARG A 155 17.35 -13.65 0.88
C ARG A 155 16.80 -15.02 0.52
N ASN A 156 16.18 -15.17 -0.65
CA ASN A 156 15.47 -16.39 -1.07
C ASN A 156 14.33 -16.81 -0.12
N GLU A 157 13.81 -15.87 0.68
CA GLU A 157 12.70 -16.06 1.65
C GLU A 157 11.59 -15.04 1.36
N SER A 158 10.32 -15.43 1.50
CA SER A 158 9.17 -14.56 1.24
C SER A 158 8.30 -14.37 2.49
N LEU A 159 7.85 -13.15 2.74
CA LEU A 159 6.94 -12.84 3.87
C LEU A 159 5.61 -13.59 3.76
N LEU A 160 5.17 -13.86 2.54
CA LEU A 160 3.97 -14.64 2.26
C LEU A 160 4.18 -16.15 2.48
N ASP A 161 5.40 -16.60 2.76
CA ASP A 161 5.66 -18.00 3.16
C ASP A 161 5.29 -18.23 4.64
N LEU A 162 5.12 -17.14 5.42
CA LEU A 162 4.71 -17.19 6.83
C LEU A 162 3.21 -17.41 7.02
N ILE A 163 2.38 -17.07 6.02
CA ILE A 163 0.92 -17.25 6.12
C ILE A 163 0.53 -18.71 5.78
N PRO A 164 -0.33 -19.35 6.59
CA PRO A 164 -0.71 -20.76 6.39
C PRO A 164 -1.57 -20.99 5.14
N PHE A 165 -2.11 -19.93 4.53
CA PHE A 165 -2.68 -19.98 3.19
C PHE A 165 -1.56 -19.93 2.17
N TRP A 166 -1.15 -21.11 1.72
CA TRP A 166 -0.10 -21.33 0.73
C TRP A 166 -0.44 -20.63 -0.59
N PHE A 167 -0.03 -19.38 -0.77
CA PHE A 167 0.06 -18.78 -2.10
C PHE A 167 1.37 -19.29 -2.72
N PRO A 168 1.32 -20.16 -3.74
CA PRO A 168 2.54 -20.71 -4.33
C PRO A 168 3.25 -19.62 -5.15
N ILE A 169 4.09 -18.83 -4.49
CA ILE A 169 5.07 -17.95 -5.15
C ILE A 169 6.28 -18.78 -5.61
N ASN A 170 6.21 -20.11 -5.50
CA ASN A 170 7.27 -21.07 -5.84
C ASN A 170 7.38 -21.36 -7.33
N SER A 171 6.32 -21.08 -8.08
CA SER A 171 6.43 -20.89 -9.53
C SER A 171 6.43 -19.38 -9.75
N THR A 172 7.40 -18.88 -10.52
CA THR A 172 7.34 -17.55 -11.13
C THR A 172 6.13 -17.52 -12.07
N ILE A 173 4.92 -17.47 -11.50
CA ILE A 173 3.71 -17.19 -12.23
C ILE A 173 3.90 -15.73 -12.67
N VAL A 174 4.33 -15.58 -13.91
CA VAL A 174 4.23 -14.33 -14.65
C VAL A 174 2.80 -13.87 -14.41
N ILE A 175 2.59 -12.69 -13.82
CA ILE A 175 1.26 -12.11 -13.88
C ILE A 175 0.98 -12.00 -15.38
N HIS A 176 0.01 -12.76 -15.88
CA HIS A 176 -0.31 -12.72 -17.29
C HIS A 176 -0.49 -11.24 -17.67
N PRO A 177 0.16 -10.71 -18.71
CA PRO A 177 0.14 -9.27 -19.00
C PRO A 177 -1.28 -8.68 -19.08
N LEU A 178 -2.25 -9.52 -19.47
CA LEU A 178 -3.68 -9.21 -19.43
C LEU A 178 -4.20 -8.89 -18.01
N LEU A 179 -3.77 -9.64 -16.99
CA LEU A 179 -4.12 -9.39 -15.58
C LEU A 179 -3.48 -8.08 -15.09
N SER A 180 -2.23 -7.79 -15.48
CA SER A 180 -1.60 -6.49 -15.18
C SER A 180 -2.36 -5.33 -15.83
N ILE A 181 -2.79 -5.47 -17.08
CA ILE A 181 -3.63 -4.48 -17.77
C ILE A 181 -4.96 -4.33 -17.04
N VAL A 182 -5.64 -5.43 -16.68
CA VAL A 182 -6.90 -5.40 -15.93
C VAL A 182 -6.73 -4.69 -14.59
N ILE A 183 -5.65 -4.95 -13.84
CA ILE A 183 -5.44 -4.33 -12.54
C ILE A 183 -5.01 -2.86 -12.68
N ILE A 184 -4.24 -2.49 -13.71
CA ILE A 184 -3.96 -1.08 -14.04
C ILE A 184 -5.25 -0.35 -14.40
N LEU A 185 -6.14 -0.97 -15.19
CA LEU A 185 -7.45 -0.43 -15.53
C LEU A 185 -8.31 -0.29 -14.27
N ILE A 186 -8.30 -1.24 -13.35
CA ILE A 186 -8.96 -1.12 -12.05
C ILE A 186 -8.37 0.04 -11.24
N GLY A 187 -7.04 0.21 -11.24
CA GLY A 187 -6.36 1.33 -10.58
C GLY A 187 -6.79 2.68 -11.15
N ILE A 188 -6.78 2.82 -12.49
CA ILE A 188 -7.25 4.02 -13.19
C ILE A 188 -8.74 4.27 -12.92
N CYS A 189 -9.59 3.24 -13.03
CA CYS A 189 -11.01 3.33 -12.71
C CYS A 189 -11.24 3.75 -11.25
N SER A 190 -10.42 3.30 -10.31
CA SER A 190 -10.52 3.71 -8.91
C SER A 190 -10.22 5.21 -8.75
N ILE A 191 -9.18 5.72 -9.42
CA ILE A 191 -8.80 7.14 -9.40
C ILE A 191 -9.93 7.98 -10.04
N ILE A 192 -10.48 7.54 -11.17
CA ILE A 192 -11.58 8.22 -11.86
C ILE A 192 -12.85 8.21 -11.01
N THR A 193 -13.18 7.07 -10.40
CA THR A 193 -14.39 6.92 -9.56
C THR A 193 -14.30 7.84 -8.35
N VAL A 194 -13.16 7.84 -7.65
CA VAL A 194 -12.91 8.76 -6.54
C VAL A 194 -12.97 10.22 -7.01
N SER A 195 -12.47 10.51 -8.21
CA SER A 195 -12.50 11.87 -8.75
C SER A 195 -13.91 12.36 -9.04
N LYS A 196 -14.74 11.52 -9.68
CA LYS A 196 -16.14 11.86 -10.04
C LYS A 196 -17.09 11.84 -8.85
N PHE A 197 -16.94 10.93 -7.90
CA PHE A 197 -17.78 10.93 -6.70
C PHE A 197 -17.53 12.15 -5.80
N GLY A 198 -16.33 12.73 -5.85
CA GLY A 198 -16.06 14.02 -5.21
C GLY A 198 -16.89 15.17 -5.80
N GLU A 199 -17.04 15.21 -7.13
CA GLU A 199 -17.85 16.24 -7.80
C GLU A 199 -19.35 16.11 -7.48
N ILE A 200 -19.88 14.89 -7.34
CA ILE A 200 -21.32 14.69 -7.08
C ILE A 200 -21.74 15.21 -5.69
N ILE A 201 -20.85 15.12 -4.70
CA ILE A 201 -21.15 15.58 -3.33
C ILE A 201 -21.13 17.12 -3.25
N GLU A 202 -20.29 17.80 -4.05
CA GLU A 202 -20.26 19.27 -4.14
C GLU A 202 -21.55 19.87 -4.75
N TYR A 203 -22.40 19.08 -5.42
CA TYR A 203 -23.69 19.54 -5.96
C TYR A 203 -24.89 19.30 -5.03
N GLU A 204 -24.73 18.53 -3.94
CA GLU A 204 -25.81 18.25 -2.96
C GLU A 204 -25.72 19.11 -1.69
N ASP A 205 -24.62 19.87 -1.50
CA ASP A 205 -24.46 20.89 -0.46
C ASP A 205 -24.89 22.30 -0.96
#